data_AF-A0A0G0BY37-F1
#
_entry.id   AF-A0A0G0BY37-F1
#
_cell.length_a   1.000
_cell.length_b   1.000
_cell.length_c   1.000
_cell.angle_alpha   90.00
_cell.angle_beta   90.00
_cell.angle_gamma   90.00
#
_symmetry.space_group_name_H-M   'P 1'
#
loop_
_entity.id
_entity.type
_entity.pdbx_description
1 polymer ?
#
loop_
_entity_poly.entity_id
_entity_poly.type
_entity_poly.pdbx_seq_one_letter_code
_entity_poly.pdbx_strand_id
1 'polypeptide(L)'
;MVTSKNGFSLVEFMIYSVIVAFLIVGVFTMYKKIQTTMKSSQADTEIGMLKANIENYKARMGKYPSSLDDLVKIPSDPALRDKYPTGGFLPGEKEAPKDPWGNEYRYKNLGKTFMLESTAGQEE
;
A
#
# COMPACT_ATOMS: atom_id res chain seq x y z
N MET A 1 41.05 -6.04 -53.64
CA MET A 1 40.78 -5.33 -52.36
C MET A 1 40.58 -6.40 -51.29
N VAL A 2 41.48 -6.49 -50.31
CA VAL A 2 41.31 -7.44 -49.20
C VAL A 2 40.61 -6.70 -48.07
N THR A 3 39.37 -7.09 -47.79
CA THR A 3 38.60 -6.60 -46.64
C THR A 3 39.08 -7.33 -45.39
N SER A 4 39.79 -6.64 -44.50
CA SER A 4 40.13 -7.17 -43.18
C SER A 4 38.85 -7.41 -42.38
N LYS A 5 38.50 -8.69 -42.20
CA LYS A 5 37.54 -9.11 -41.18
C LYS A 5 38.25 -9.06 -39.83
N ASN A 6 38.01 -7.99 -39.08
CA ASN A 6 38.44 -7.92 -37.67
C ASN A 6 37.58 -8.92 -36.88
N GLY A 7 38.15 -10.11 -36.65
CA GLY A 7 37.54 -11.16 -35.85
C GLY A 7 37.57 -10.81 -34.37
N PHE A 8 36.44 -11.03 -33.70
CA PHE A 8 36.26 -10.83 -32.26
C PHE A 8 37.24 -11.71 -31.47
N SER A 9 37.85 -11.17 -30.41
CA SER A 9 38.71 -11.96 -29.52
C SER A 9 37.89 -12.72 -28.48
N LEU A 10 38.24 -13.98 -28.24
CA LEU A 10 37.59 -14.80 -27.23
C LEU A 10 37.79 -14.23 -25.81
N VAL A 11 38.99 -13.66 -25.57
CA VAL A 11 39.35 -13.01 -24.31
C VAL A 11 38.50 -11.76 -24.06
N GLU A 12 38.15 -11.05 -25.12
CA GLU A 12 37.32 -9.85 -25.05
C GLU A 12 35.90 -10.21 -24.57
N PHE A 13 35.30 -11.25 -25.16
CA PHE A 13 33.99 -11.75 -24.69
C PHE A 13 34.03 -12.25 -23.24
N MET A 14 35.14 -12.87 -22.81
CA MET A 14 35.31 -13.27 -21.40
C MET A 14 35.28 -12.07 -20.47
N ILE A 15 36.01 -11.00 -20.77
CA ILE A 15 36.03 -9.77 -19.96
C ILE A 15 34.65 -9.14 -19.85
N TYR A 16 33.88 -9.10 -20.95
CA TYR A 16 32.52 -8.54 -20.95
C TYR A 16 31.57 -9.36 -20.06
N SER A 17 31.64 -10.70 -20.13
CA SER A 17 30.78 -11.56 -19.31
C SER A 17 31.01 -11.38 -17.81
N VAL A 18 32.27 -11.16 -17.40
CA VAL A 18 32.63 -10.88 -16.00
C VAL A 18 32.05 -9.56 -15.54
N ILE A 19 32.22 -8.48 -16.33
CA ILE A 19 31.67 -7.16 -16.01
C ILE A 19 30.13 -7.24 -15.89
N VAL A 20 29.46 -7.90 -16.83
CA VAL A 20 28.00 -8.08 -16.80
C VAL A 20 27.56 -8.85 -15.56
N ALA A 21 28.27 -9.91 -15.17
CA ALA A 21 27.95 -10.67 -13.95
C ALA A 21 28.04 -9.81 -12.68
N PHE A 22 29.06 -8.96 -12.56
CA PHE A 22 29.19 -8.04 -11.42
C PHE A 22 28.10 -6.95 -11.42
N LEU A 23 27.75 -6.39 -12.58
CA LEU A 23 26.70 -5.38 -12.69
C LEU A 23 25.32 -5.94 -12.31
N ILE A 24 25.01 -7.18 -12.71
CA ILE A 24 23.72 -7.82 -12.41
C ILE A 24 23.52 -7.96 -10.88
N VAL A 25 24.55 -8.37 -10.12
CA VAL A 25 24.46 -8.57 -8.67
C VAL A 25 24.12 -7.26 -7.92
N GLY A 26 24.66 -6.13 -8.36
CA GLY A 26 24.41 -4.83 -7.72
C GLY A 26 22.97 -4.32 -7.89
N VAL A 27 22.36 -4.57 -9.05
CA VAL A 27 21.02 -4.05 -9.41
C VAL A 27 19.90 -4.72 -8.60
N PHE A 28 20.01 -6.02 -8.30
CA PHE A 28 18.99 -6.75 -7.54
C PHE A 28 18.80 -6.21 -6.11
N THR A 29 19.88 -5.81 -5.45
CA THR A 29 19.86 -5.40 -4.04
C THR A 29 19.25 -4.01 -3.85
N MET A 30 19.50 -3.09 -4.79
CA MET A 30 18.94 -1.74 -4.76
C MET A 30 17.44 -1.72 -5.06
N TYR A 31 16.99 -2.56 -6.01
CA TYR A 31 15.58 -2.62 -6.39
C TYR A 31 14.68 -3.15 -5.26
N LYS A 32 15.14 -4.13 -4.47
CA LYS A 32 14.38 -4.64 -3.32
C LYS A 32 14.18 -3.62 -2.21
N LYS A 33 15.20 -2.81 -1.88
CA LYS A 33 15.09 -1.76 -0.83
C LYS A 33 14.11 -0.65 -1.22
N ILE A 34 14.07 -0.27 -2.49
CA ILE A 34 13.15 0.78 -2.95
C ILE A 34 11.69 0.31 -2.81
N GLN A 35 11.39 -0.95 -3.13
CA GLN A 35 10.03 -1.46 -3.01
C GLN A 35 9.54 -1.56 -1.56
N THR A 36 10.39 -1.96 -0.61
CA THR A 36 9.95 -2.08 0.80
C THR A 36 9.69 -0.72 1.44
N THR A 37 10.54 0.28 1.19
CA THR A 37 10.33 1.65 1.69
C THR A 37 9.11 2.32 1.06
N MET A 38 8.87 2.11 -0.25
CA MET A 38 7.69 2.65 -0.93
C MET A 38 6.39 2.05 -0.39
N LYS A 39 6.34 0.74 -0.15
CA LYS A 39 5.16 0.06 0.39
C LYS A 39 4.82 0.50 1.82
N SER A 40 5.83 0.68 2.67
CA SER A 40 5.64 1.24 4.01
C SER A 40 5.03 2.65 3.94
N SER A 41 5.63 3.55 3.14
CA SER A 41 5.14 4.92 3.01
C SER A 41 3.71 5.00 2.44
N GLN A 42 3.36 4.07 1.54
CA GLN A 42 2.00 3.99 0.99
C GLN A 42 1.01 3.49 2.06
N ALA A 43 1.38 2.48 2.84
CA ALA A 43 0.56 1.99 3.94
C ALA A 43 0.32 3.05 5.03
N ASP A 44 1.36 3.82 5.39
CA ASP A 44 1.24 4.94 6.35
C ASP A 44 0.27 6.01 5.86
N THR A 45 0.31 6.34 4.56
CA THR A 45 -0.59 7.31 3.95
C THR A 45 -2.03 6.81 3.97
N GLU A 46 -2.25 5.55 3.58
CA GLU A 46 -3.57 4.90 3.58
C GLU A 46 -4.17 4.83 5.00
N ILE A 47 -3.36 4.45 5.99
CA ILE A 47 -3.74 4.45 7.42
C ILE A 47 -4.13 5.86 7.86
N GLY A 48 -3.39 6.88 7.43
CA GLY A 48 -3.70 8.29 7.69
C GLY A 48 -5.06 8.71 7.13
N MET A 49 -5.35 8.35 5.87
CA MET A 49 -6.64 8.62 5.25
C MET A 49 -7.79 7.91 5.95
N LEU A 50 -7.63 6.61 6.25
CA LEU A 50 -8.60 5.83 7.03
C LEU A 50 -8.87 6.46 8.40
N LYS A 51 -7.81 6.86 9.13
CA LYS A 51 -7.95 7.57 10.43
C LYS A 51 -8.76 8.85 10.28
N ALA A 52 -8.44 9.68 9.30
CA ALA A 52 -9.17 10.94 9.06
C ALA A 52 -10.66 10.67 8.77
N ASN A 53 -10.98 9.64 8.00
CA ASN A 53 -12.35 9.26 7.69
C ASN A 53 -13.10 8.71 8.92
N ILE A 54 -12.43 7.92 9.77
CA ILE A 54 -12.97 7.44 11.05
C ILE A 54 -13.29 8.62 11.99
N GLU A 55 -12.40 9.61 12.07
CA GLU A 55 -12.63 10.82 12.86
C GLU A 55 -13.79 11.65 12.30
N ASN A 56 -13.89 11.77 10.97
CA ASN A 56 -15.01 12.44 10.32
C ASN A 56 -16.34 11.73 10.60
N TYR A 57 -16.35 10.39 10.57
CA TYR A 57 -17.50 9.56 10.92
C TYR A 57 -17.95 9.88 12.35
N LYS A 58 -17.01 9.92 13.31
CA LYS A 58 -17.32 10.29 14.69
C LYS A 58 -17.85 11.72 14.80
N ALA A 59 -17.31 12.68 14.06
CA ALA A 59 -17.77 14.06 14.09
C ALA A 59 -19.23 14.20 13.63
N ARG A 60 -19.66 13.43 12.63
CA ARG A 60 -21.03 13.47 12.09
C ARG A 60 -22.02 12.57 12.83
N MET A 61 -21.60 11.35 13.16
CA MET A 61 -22.44 10.31 13.76
C MET A 61 -22.39 10.31 15.29
N GLY A 62 -21.45 11.05 15.88
CA GLY A 62 -21.25 11.16 17.33
C GLY A 62 -20.55 9.96 17.98
N LYS A 63 -20.27 8.90 17.21
CA LYS A 63 -19.64 7.66 17.68
C LYS A 63 -18.64 7.15 16.64
N TYR A 64 -17.61 6.43 17.08
CA TYR A 64 -16.74 5.70 16.16
C TYR A 64 -17.51 4.58 15.47
N PRO A 65 -17.14 4.22 14.22
CA PRO A 65 -17.71 3.07 13.54
C PRO A 65 -17.43 1.78 14.31
N SER A 66 -18.29 0.78 14.19
CA SER A 66 -18.06 -0.53 14.83
C SER A 66 -17.15 -1.40 13.96
N SER A 67 -17.15 -1.18 12.66
CA SER A 67 -16.28 -1.82 11.67
C SER A 67 -15.89 -0.84 10.57
N LEU A 68 -14.78 -1.06 9.87
CA LEU A 68 -14.39 -0.21 8.72
C LEU A 68 -15.46 -0.18 7.63
N ASP A 69 -16.24 -1.25 7.55
CA ASP A 69 -17.35 -1.39 6.64
C ASP A 69 -18.48 -0.36 6.87
N ASP A 70 -18.64 0.18 8.10
CA ASP A 70 -19.57 1.29 8.38
C ASP A 70 -19.16 2.60 7.70
N LEU A 71 -17.90 2.74 7.25
CA LEU A 71 -17.44 3.89 6.48
C LEU A 71 -17.98 3.88 5.04
N VAL A 72 -18.42 2.71 4.56
CA VAL A 72 -18.94 2.50 3.20
C VAL A 72 -20.43 2.18 3.20
N LYS A 73 -20.91 1.42 4.19
CA LYS A 73 -22.32 1.04 4.29
C LYS A 73 -23.14 2.16 4.91
N ILE A 74 -24.17 2.55 4.18
CA ILE A 74 -25.18 3.49 4.66
C ILE A 74 -25.94 2.83 5.82
N PRO A 75 -26.04 3.49 6.99
CA PRO A 75 -26.80 2.93 8.11
C PRO A 75 -28.26 2.72 7.74
N SER A 76 -28.84 1.62 8.22
CA SER A 76 -30.26 1.30 8.03
C SER A 76 -31.17 2.20 8.87
N ASP A 77 -30.65 2.77 9.96
CA ASP A 77 -31.39 3.68 10.80
C ASP A 77 -31.63 5.03 10.07
N PRO A 78 -32.88 5.48 9.92
CA PRO A 78 -33.21 6.66 9.14
C PRO A 78 -32.65 7.96 9.74
N ALA A 79 -32.49 8.05 11.06
CA ALA A 79 -31.93 9.23 11.72
C ALA A 79 -30.40 9.32 11.55
N LEU A 80 -29.72 8.17 11.50
CA LEU A 80 -28.29 8.11 11.16
C LEU A 80 -28.06 8.27 9.64
N ARG A 81 -28.98 7.79 8.81
CA ARG A 81 -28.90 7.90 7.35
C ARG A 81 -28.92 9.35 6.87
N ASP A 82 -29.72 10.21 7.51
CA ASP A 82 -29.76 11.64 7.19
C ASP A 82 -28.42 12.36 7.46
N LYS A 83 -27.71 11.91 8.50
CA LYS A 83 -26.38 12.43 8.87
C LYS A 83 -25.25 11.86 8.01
N TYR A 84 -25.51 10.78 7.27
CA TYR A 84 -24.53 10.10 6.45
C TYR A 84 -24.32 10.85 5.12
N PRO A 85 -23.08 11.15 4.72
CA PRO A 85 -22.81 11.95 3.52
C PRO A 85 -23.22 11.22 2.23
N THR A 86 -23.70 11.98 1.23
CA THR A 86 -24.22 11.49 -0.07
C THR A 86 -23.17 10.80 -0.97
N GLY A 87 -21.96 10.57 -0.49
CA GLY A 87 -20.90 9.83 -1.20
C GLY A 87 -20.13 8.84 -0.32
N GLY A 88 -20.61 8.57 0.91
CA GLY A 88 -19.88 7.77 1.89
C GLY A 88 -18.70 8.50 2.52
N PHE A 89 -18.05 7.85 3.49
CA PHE A 89 -16.81 8.34 4.07
C PHE A 89 -15.57 7.87 3.27
N LEU A 90 -15.75 6.92 2.36
CA LEU A 90 -14.74 6.46 1.40
C LEU A 90 -15.32 6.59 -0.03
N PRO A 91 -15.14 7.75 -0.68
CA PRO A 91 -15.77 8.03 -1.96
C PRO A 91 -15.20 7.12 -3.06
N GLY A 92 -16.06 6.25 -3.62
CA GLY A 92 -15.71 5.37 -4.74
C GLY A 92 -15.31 3.94 -4.35
N GLU A 93 -15.20 3.65 -3.06
CA GLU A 93 -14.84 2.32 -2.56
C GLU A 93 -16.11 1.60 -2.08
N LYS A 94 -16.28 0.33 -2.48
CA LYS A 94 -17.42 -0.51 -2.06
C LYS A 94 -17.12 -1.33 -0.80
N GLU A 95 -15.85 -1.43 -0.46
CA GLU A 95 -15.29 -2.24 0.61
C GLU A 95 -14.13 -1.46 1.22
N ALA A 96 -13.73 -1.77 2.45
CA ALA A 96 -12.56 -1.12 3.05
C ALA A 96 -11.29 -1.41 2.23
N PRO A 97 -10.39 -0.43 2.04
CA PRO A 97 -9.15 -0.63 1.29
C PRO A 97 -8.29 -1.70 1.99
N LYS A 98 -7.50 -2.42 1.19
CA LYS A 98 -6.51 -3.40 1.66
C LYS A 98 -5.14 -2.75 1.74
N ASP A 99 -4.27 -3.28 2.59
CA ASP A 99 -2.90 -2.78 2.68
C ASP A 99 -2.09 -3.12 1.39
N PRO A 100 -0.93 -2.46 1.16
CA PRO A 100 -0.10 -2.67 -0.04
C PRO A 100 0.46 -4.10 -0.24
N TRP A 101 0.36 -4.96 0.76
CA TRP A 101 0.69 -6.38 0.72
C TRP A 101 -0.55 -7.27 0.50
N GLY A 102 -1.74 -6.67 0.40
CA GLY A 102 -2.98 -7.32 0.05
C GLY A 102 -3.78 -7.86 1.25
N ASN A 103 -3.38 -7.56 2.48
CA ASN A 103 -4.13 -8.00 3.66
C ASN A 103 -5.14 -6.95 4.12
N GLU A 104 -6.05 -7.39 4.98
CA GLU A 104 -7.07 -6.53 5.57
C GLU A 104 -6.49 -5.74 6.76
N TYR A 105 -6.91 -4.48 6.90
CA TYR A 105 -6.60 -3.69 8.09
C TYR A 105 -7.36 -4.22 9.31
N ARG A 106 -6.65 -4.42 10.42
CA ARG A 106 -7.28 -4.72 11.71
C ARG A 106 -7.77 -3.43 12.34
N TYR A 107 -9.09 -3.29 12.40
CA TYR A 107 -9.76 -2.20 13.11
C TYR A 107 -10.39 -2.70 14.40
N LYS A 108 -10.11 -2.02 15.51
CA LYS A 108 -10.73 -2.29 16.81
C LYS A 108 -11.23 -0.99 17.44
N ASN A 109 -12.53 -0.91 17.66
CA ASN A 109 -13.13 0.20 18.38
C ASN A 109 -13.04 -0.04 19.90
N LEU A 110 -12.40 0.88 20.63
CA LEU A 110 -12.25 0.85 22.09
C LEU A 110 -13.17 1.88 22.79
N GLY A 111 -14.19 2.36 22.09
CA GLY A 111 -15.20 3.32 22.56
C GLY A 111 -14.69 4.76 22.61
N LYS A 112 -13.67 5.04 23.44
CA LYS A 112 -13.03 6.36 23.53
C LYS A 112 -11.92 6.57 22.49
N THR A 113 -11.30 5.48 22.07
CA THR A 113 -10.22 5.46 21.08
C THR A 113 -10.45 4.31 20.10
N PHE A 114 -9.66 4.24 19.04
CA PHE A 114 -9.68 3.14 18.09
C PHE A 114 -8.25 2.70 17.77
N MET A 115 -8.09 1.43 17.42
CA MET A 115 -6.84 0.85 16.98
C MET A 115 -6.99 0.47 15.51
N LEU A 116 -6.04 0.90 14.69
CA LEU A 116 -5.98 0.58 13.26
C LEU A 116 -4.56 0.13 12.95
N GLU A 117 -4.40 -1.13 12.56
CA GLU A 117 -3.11 -1.75 12.29
C GLU A 117 -3.13 -2.48 10.95
N SER A 118 -2.04 -2.40 10.19
CA SER A 118 -1.81 -3.24 9.01
C SER A 118 -1.27 -4.60 9.45
N THR A 119 -1.84 -5.67 8.91
CA THR A 119 -1.44 -7.05 9.26
C THR A 119 -0.02 -7.36 8.76
N ALA A 120 0.46 -6.68 7.72
CA ALA A 120 1.76 -6.93 7.10
C ALA A 120 2.98 -6.59 7.99
N GLY A 121 2.81 -5.72 9.00
CA GLY A 121 3.89 -5.29 9.89
C GLY A 121 4.18 -6.23 11.06
N GLN A 122 3.49 -7.38 11.16
CA GLN A 122 3.63 -8.33 12.28
C GLN A 122 4.29 -9.67 11.90
N GLU A 123 4.75 -9.84 10.66
CA GLU A 123 5.45 -11.05 10.21
C GLU A 123 6.99 -10.90 10.09
N GLU A 124 7.59 -9.87 10.69
CA GLU A 124 9.05 -9.76 10.86
C GLU A 124 9.52 -10.07 12.29
#